data_AF-A0A535QKC2-F1
#
_entry.id   AF-A0A535QKC2-F1
#
_cell.length_a   1.000
_cell.length_b   1.000
_cell.length_c   1.000
_cell.angle_alpha   90.00
_cell.angle_beta   90.00
_cell.angle_gamma   90.00
#
_symmetry.space_group_name_H-M   'P 1'
#
loop_
_entity.id
_entity.type
_entity.pdbx_description
1 polymer ?
#
loop_
_entity_poly.entity_id
_entity_poly.type
_entity_poly.pdbx_seq_one_letter_code
_entity_poly.pdbx_strand_id
1 'polypeptide(L)'
;MNNPTGQPLFPLPSHPLLPPPHKPRLDKVRSWLRSRTGRIIVPLVALVFGIAIGIASLLFYGLSGEGTVLLVPAPGKGALIIEADKALLTHIVDMNLRDAGMPGHISNVAVDLALGDQMTIGGDDGFSLLGIGVSKHFTIVVQPYVSSCVLQIHVLHADVSSIPVTGFVQSFESHINQQLQEKPSGLPKGFQYCTTGVRTTPAGMFVTYSATPI
;
A
#
# COMPACT_ATOMS: atom_id res chain seq x y z
N MET A 1 2.04 66.36 -71.35
CA MET A 1 2.48 65.65 -72.57
C MET A 1 2.75 64.21 -72.21
N ASN A 2 1.91 63.32 -72.74
CA ASN A 2 2.14 61.93 -73.18
C ASN A 2 2.93 60.93 -72.31
N ASN A 3 2.18 59.95 -71.79
CA ASN A 3 2.52 58.51 -71.67
C ASN A 3 2.82 57.92 -73.09
N PRO A 4 3.28 56.66 -73.35
CA PRO A 4 3.48 55.50 -72.47
C PRO A 4 4.69 54.57 -72.80
N THR A 5 4.96 53.55 -71.96
CA THR A 5 5.41 52.16 -72.29
C THR A 5 5.74 51.45 -70.96
N GLY A 6 5.15 50.34 -70.52
CA GLY A 6 4.49 49.24 -71.20
C GLY A 6 5.45 48.06 -71.33
N GLN A 7 5.51 47.16 -70.33
CA GLN A 7 5.92 45.75 -70.46
C GLN A 7 5.80 44.97 -69.12
N PRO A 8 5.72 43.63 -69.12
CA PRO A 8 4.49 42.92 -68.76
C PRO A 8 4.60 42.09 -67.49
N LEU A 9 3.42 41.75 -66.94
CA LEU A 9 3.23 40.70 -65.93
C LEU A 9 3.74 39.36 -66.47
N PHE A 10 4.76 38.80 -65.81
CA PHE A 10 5.02 37.37 -65.85
C PHE A 10 4.21 36.70 -64.73
N PRO A 11 3.27 35.78 -65.02
CA PRO A 11 2.78 34.88 -64.00
C PRO A 11 3.86 33.82 -63.72
N LEU A 12 4.29 33.71 -62.46
CA LEU A 12 5.09 32.56 -62.01
C LEU A 12 4.31 31.27 -62.34
N PRO A 13 4.98 30.22 -62.84
CA PRO A 13 4.35 28.91 -62.96
C PRO A 13 4.04 28.38 -61.55
N SER A 14 2.76 28.28 -61.23
CA SER A 14 2.27 27.52 -60.08
C SER A 14 2.61 26.04 -60.31
N HIS A 15 3.73 25.58 -59.76
CA HIS A 15 4.00 24.16 -59.66
C HIS A 15 2.83 23.49 -58.92
N PRO A 16 2.20 22.45 -59.49
CA PRO A 16 1.27 21.64 -58.72
C PRO A 16 2.06 21.03 -57.57
N LEU A 17 1.72 21.40 -56.34
CA LEU A 17 2.19 20.72 -55.14
C LEU A 17 1.78 19.26 -55.28
N LEU A 18 2.77 18.41 -55.60
CA LEU A 18 2.59 16.97 -55.54
C LEU A 18 2.07 16.63 -54.13
N PRO A 19 0.95 15.92 -53.99
CA PRO A 19 0.54 15.44 -52.68
C PRO A 19 1.65 14.57 -52.09
N PRO A 20 1.93 14.69 -50.77
CA PRO A 20 2.98 13.90 -50.14
C PRO A 20 2.72 12.41 -50.35
N PRO A 21 3.77 11.58 -50.57
CA PRO A 21 3.60 10.15 -50.76
C PRO A 21 2.91 9.54 -49.54
N HIS A 22 1.67 9.09 -49.72
CA HIS A 22 0.93 8.37 -48.69
C HIS A 22 1.74 7.13 -48.27
N LYS A 23 2.11 7.06 -46.98
CA LYS A 23 2.85 5.92 -46.42
C LYS A 23 1.95 4.67 -46.48
N PRO A 24 2.25 3.67 -47.33
CA PRO A 24 1.32 2.56 -47.63
C PRO A 24 1.24 1.50 -46.52
N ARG A 25 1.91 1.72 -45.38
CA ARG A 25 2.05 0.70 -44.33
C ARG A 25 0.78 0.50 -43.49
N LEU A 26 -0.10 1.50 -43.42
CA LEU A 26 -1.35 1.39 -42.66
C LEU A 26 -2.52 0.85 -43.48
N ASP A 27 -2.48 0.96 -44.82
CA ASP A 27 -3.59 0.55 -45.68
C ASP A 27 -3.78 -0.96 -45.71
N LYS A 28 -2.69 -1.74 -45.63
CA LYS A 28 -2.74 -3.21 -45.49
C LYS A 28 -3.34 -3.66 -44.16
N VAL A 29 -3.03 -2.96 -43.07
CA VAL A 29 -3.61 -3.26 -41.75
C VAL A 29 -5.11 -2.93 -41.75
N ARG A 30 -5.49 -1.80 -42.37
CA ARG A 30 -6.89 -1.37 -42.50
C ARG A 30 -7.73 -2.30 -43.37
N SER A 31 -7.17 -2.81 -44.48
CA SER A 31 -7.87 -3.77 -45.35
C SER A 31 -8.02 -5.13 -44.70
N TRP A 32 -7.00 -5.58 -43.95
CA TRP A 32 -7.04 -6.84 -43.19
C TRP A 32 -8.04 -6.80 -42.03
N LEU A 33 -8.09 -5.69 -41.27
CA LEU A 33 -9.09 -5.46 -40.22
C LEU A 33 -10.53 -5.47 -40.77
N ARG A 34 -10.73 -5.06 -42.04
CA ARG A 34 -12.03 -5.10 -42.74
C ARG A 34 -12.39 -6.45 -43.35
N SER A 35 -11.45 -7.38 -43.45
CA SER A 35 -11.68 -8.73 -43.98
C SER A 35 -12.59 -9.56 -43.03
N ARG A 36 -13.27 -10.59 -43.55
CA ARG A 36 -14.10 -11.50 -42.73
C ARG A 36 -13.31 -12.10 -41.56
N THR A 37 -12.03 -12.38 -41.77
CA THR A 37 -11.14 -12.97 -40.77
C THR A 37 -10.77 -11.95 -39.68
N GLY A 38 -10.47 -10.70 -40.05
CA GLY A 38 -10.19 -9.62 -39.11
C GLY A 38 -11.38 -9.28 -38.20
N ARG A 39 -12.61 -9.33 -38.73
CA ARG A 39 -13.83 -9.09 -37.95
C ARG A 39 -14.11 -10.12 -36.85
N ILE A 40 -13.55 -11.33 -36.97
CA ILE A 40 -13.73 -12.39 -35.96
C ILE A 40 -12.53 -12.43 -35.01
N ILE A 41 -11.31 -12.27 -35.53
CA ILE A 41 -10.09 -12.33 -34.72
C ILE A 41 -9.98 -11.16 -33.75
N VAL A 42 -10.30 -9.93 -34.19
CA VAL A 42 -10.18 -8.73 -33.36
C VAL A 42 -11.06 -8.80 -32.09
N PRO A 43 -12.38 -9.09 -32.16
CA PRO A 43 -13.18 -9.21 -30.94
C PRO A 43 -12.77 -10.41 -30.09
N LEU A 44 -12.31 -11.51 -30.68
CA LEU A 44 -11.82 -12.67 -29.93
C LEU A 44 -10.57 -12.33 -29.10
N VAL A 45 -9.60 -11.63 -29.71
CA VAL A 45 -8.39 -11.16 -29.01
C VAL A 45 -8.76 -10.14 -27.93
N ALA A 46 -9.65 -9.19 -28.24
CA ALA A 46 -10.12 -8.20 -27.27
C ALA A 46 -10.85 -8.87 -26.08
N LEU A 47 -11.65 -9.91 -26.32
CA LEU A 47 -12.31 -10.71 -25.29
C LEU A 47 -11.29 -11.40 -24.39
N VAL A 48 -10.29 -12.07 -24.97
CA VAL A 48 -9.23 -12.76 -24.21
C VAL A 48 -8.44 -11.77 -23.35
N PHE A 49 -8.07 -10.61 -23.90
CA PHE A 49 -7.40 -9.56 -23.13
C PHE A 49 -8.31 -9.01 -22.02
N GLY A 50 -9.59 -8.79 -22.30
CA GLY A 50 -10.55 -8.34 -21.29
C GLY A 50 -10.68 -9.33 -20.14
N ILE A 51 -10.75 -10.63 -20.43
CA ILE A 51 -10.80 -11.70 -19.42
C ILE A 51 -9.49 -11.74 -18.63
N ALA A 52 -8.33 -11.69 -19.30
CA ALA A 52 -7.04 -11.72 -18.62
C ALA A 52 -6.85 -10.51 -17.69
N ILE A 53 -7.24 -9.32 -18.14
CA ILE A 53 -7.23 -8.10 -17.33
C ILE A 53 -8.22 -8.22 -16.17
N GLY A 54 -9.44 -8.69 -16.42
CA GLY A 54 -10.44 -8.88 -15.37
C GLY A 54 -10.00 -9.87 -14.29
N ILE A 55 -9.43 -11.01 -14.67
CA ILE A 55 -8.86 -12.00 -13.74
C ILE A 55 -7.69 -11.38 -12.97
N ALA A 56 -6.77 -10.71 -13.65
CA ALA A 56 -5.67 -10.02 -13.00
C ALA A 56 -6.17 -8.98 -11.99
N SER A 57 -7.15 -8.15 -12.35
CA SER A 57 -7.76 -7.16 -11.46
C SER A 57 -8.43 -7.80 -10.25
N LEU A 58 -9.14 -8.93 -10.41
CA LEU A 58 -9.72 -9.67 -9.28
C LEU A 58 -8.65 -10.26 -8.35
N LEU A 59 -7.57 -10.80 -8.92
CA LEU A 59 -6.43 -11.28 -8.14
C LEU A 59 -5.74 -10.14 -7.38
N PHE A 60 -5.54 -8.98 -8.02
CA PHE A 60 -4.96 -7.81 -7.36
C PHE A 60 -5.90 -7.20 -6.31
N TYR A 61 -7.21 -7.20 -6.53
CA TYR A 61 -8.18 -6.72 -5.55
C TYR A 61 -8.26 -7.63 -4.33
N GLY A 62 -8.21 -8.96 -4.51
CA GLY A 62 -8.09 -9.90 -3.39
C GLY A 62 -6.79 -9.76 -2.59
N LEU A 63 -5.79 -9.07 -3.15
CA LEU A 63 -4.53 -8.70 -2.48
C LEU A 63 -4.58 -7.27 -1.89
N SER A 64 -5.64 -6.48 -2.10
CA SER A 64 -5.85 -5.26 -1.32
C SER A 64 -6.40 -5.65 0.06
N GLY A 65 -5.48 -5.90 0.99
CA GLY A 65 -5.79 -6.39 2.33
C GLY A 65 -6.46 -5.33 3.20
N GLU A 66 -7.79 -5.36 3.25
CA GLU A 66 -8.56 -4.83 4.38
C GLU A 66 -8.74 -5.97 5.40
N GLY A 67 -8.13 -5.82 6.57
CA GLY A 67 -8.27 -6.74 7.70
C GLY A 67 -9.62 -6.54 8.39
N THR A 68 -10.22 -7.62 8.88
CA THR A 68 -11.47 -7.57 9.64
C THR A 68 -11.21 -7.19 11.09
N VAL A 69 -12.02 -6.30 11.65
CA VAL A 69 -11.95 -5.95 13.08
C VAL A 69 -12.27 -7.19 13.93
N LEU A 70 -11.37 -7.53 14.85
CA LEU A 70 -11.53 -8.58 15.84
C LEU A 70 -12.20 -8.04 17.11
N LEU A 71 -12.97 -8.88 17.81
CA LEU A 71 -13.49 -8.53 19.13
C LEU A 71 -12.38 -8.63 20.18
N VAL A 72 -12.17 -7.54 20.94
CA VAL A 72 -11.24 -7.52 22.07
C VAL A 72 -12.03 -7.71 23.39
N PRO A 73 -11.69 -8.69 24.24
CA PRO A 73 -12.36 -8.89 25.51
C PRO A 73 -12.11 -7.75 26.49
N ALA A 74 -13.13 -7.37 27.27
CA ALA A 74 -12.99 -6.39 28.34
C ALA A 74 -12.07 -6.92 29.48
N PRO A 75 -11.29 -6.04 30.15
CA PRO A 75 -10.34 -6.46 31.18
C PRO A 75 -11.03 -7.09 32.40
N GLY A 76 -10.56 -8.28 32.81
CA GLY A 76 -11.03 -8.97 34.02
C GLY A 76 -10.53 -8.32 35.32
N LYS A 77 -11.23 -8.54 36.44
CA LYS A 77 -10.83 -8.03 37.77
C LYS A 77 -9.71 -8.89 38.38
N GLY A 78 -8.75 -8.25 39.06
CA GLY A 78 -7.72 -8.94 39.88
C GLY A 78 -6.38 -9.21 39.17
N ALA A 79 -6.02 -8.41 38.17
CA ALA A 79 -4.90 -8.67 37.26
C ALA A 79 -3.83 -7.56 37.31
N LEU A 80 -2.58 -7.93 36.99
CA LEU A 80 -1.47 -7.00 36.77
C LEU A 80 -1.76 -6.19 35.50
N ILE A 81 -1.64 -4.87 35.56
CA ILE A 81 -1.78 -4.00 34.40
C ILE A 81 -0.40 -3.44 34.06
N ILE A 82 0.04 -3.67 32.82
CA ILE A 82 1.24 -3.06 32.25
C ILE A 82 0.79 -1.94 31.33
N GLU A 83 1.34 -0.75 31.55
CA GLU A 83 1.15 0.39 30.67
C GLU A 83 2.40 0.54 29.78
N ALA A 84 2.17 0.57 28.47
CA ALA A 84 3.16 0.96 27.49
C ALA A 84 2.78 2.33 26.95
N ASP A 85 3.63 3.32 27.20
CA ASP A 85 3.40 4.67 26.70
C ASP A 85 3.59 4.75 25.17
N LYS A 86 3.09 5.84 24.60
CA LYS A 86 3.19 6.11 23.16
C LYS A 86 4.63 6.15 22.64
N ALA A 87 5.61 6.57 23.45
CA ALA A 87 7.00 6.68 23.03
C ALA A 87 7.65 5.30 22.89
N LEU A 88 7.44 4.42 23.87
CA LEU A 88 7.88 3.03 23.83
C LEU A 88 7.23 2.28 22.65
N LEU A 89 5.93 2.44 22.45
CA LEU A 89 5.22 1.84 21.32
C LEU A 89 5.77 2.32 19.98
N THR A 90 6.05 3.62 19.86
CA THR A 90 6.66 4.19 18.65
C THR A 90 8.03 3.57 18.37
N HIS A 91 8.84 3.31 19.40
CA HIS A 91 10.16 2.70 19.23
C HIS A 91 10.06 1.22 18.80
N ILE A 92 9.17 0.44 19.42
CA ILE A 92 8.90 -0.94 19.03
C ILE A 92 8.44 -0.98 17.56
N VAL A 93 7.51 -0.11 17.18
CA VAL A 93 7.01 -0.04 15.81
C VAL A 93 8.11 0.35 14.82
N ASP A 94 8.92 1.38 15.09
CA ASP A 94 10.03 1.79 14.21
C ASP A 94 11.02 0.64 13.96
N MET A 95 11.34 -0.16 14.98
CA MET A 95 12.17 -1.35 14.81
C MET A 95 11.51 -2.40 13.91
N ASN A 96 10.25 -2.74 14.17
CA ASN A 96 9.54 -3.77 13.40
C ASN A 96 9.25 -3.35 11.95
N LEU A 97 9.06 -2.06 11.67
CA LEU A 97 8.87 -1.57 10.31
C LEU A 97 10.13 -1.80 9.44
N ARG A 98 11.31 -1.62 10.03
CA ARG A 98 12.60 -1.87 9.36
C ARG A 98 12.82 -3.36 9.12
N ASP A 99 12.52 -4.19 10.12
CA ASP A 99 12.70 -5.64 10.03
C ASP A 99 11.71 -6.30 9.07
N ALA A 100 10.49 -5.75 8.94
CA ALA A 100 9.46 -6.22 8.01
C ALA A 100 9.75 -5.93 6.53
N GLY A 101 10.92 -5.36 6.22
CA GLY A 101 11.35 -5.13 4.84
C GLY A 101 10.67 -3.96 4.15
N MET A 102 10.22 -2.95 4.91
CA MET A 102 9.81 -1.69 4.31
C MET A 102 11.02 -1.10 3.55
N PRO A 103 10.91 -0.89 2.23
CA PRO A 103 12.01 -0.36 1.42
C PRO A 103 12.28 1.09 1.79
N GLY A 104 13.46 1.59 1.44
CA GLY A 104 13.84 2.99 1.65
C GLY A 104 14.34 3.31 3.06
N HIS A 105 14.25 4.59 3.41
CA HIS A 105 14.68 5.14 4.69
C HIS A 105 13.45 5.64 5.46
N ILE A 106 13.07 4.87 6.47
CA ILE A 106 11.93 5.16 7.33
C ILE A 106 12.30 6.26 8.31
N SER A 107 11.48 7.30 8.37
CA SER A 107 11.66 8.45 9.26
C SER A 107 10.32 8.98 9.78
N ASN A 108 10.35 9.84 10.80
CA ASN A 108 9.18 10.47 11.41
C ASN A 108 8.07 9.48 11.83
N VAL A 109 8.46 8.28 12.26
CA VAL A 109 7.51 7.27 12.75
C VAL A 109 6.82 7.81 14.00
N ALA A 110 5.50 7.78 13.99
CA ALA A 110 4.66 8.17 15.10
C ALA A 110 3.50 7.19 15.25
N VAL A 111 3.24 6.80 16.49
CA VAL A 111 2.07 6.01 16.85
C VAL A 111 1.01 6.94 17.39
N ASP A 112 -0.20 6.90 16.85
CA ASP A 112 -1.38 7.54 17.41
C ASP A 112 -2.34 6.52 18.01
N LEU A 113 -2.80 6.81 19.21
CA LEU A 113 -3.63 5.92 20.01
C LEU A 113 -5.00 6.56 20.18
N ALA A 114 -6.03 5.91 19.65
CA ALA A 114 -7.41 6.30 19.91
C ALA A 114 -7.93 5.62 21.18
N LEU A 115 -9.02 6.15 21.74
CA LEU A 115 -9.79 5.43 22.75
C LEU A 115 -10.43 4.20 22.10
N GLY A 116 -10.14 3.01 22.62
CA GLY A 116 -10.68 1.75 22.10
C GLY A 116 -9.59 0.73 21.87
N ASP A 117 -9.59 0.12 20.69
CA ASP A 117 -8.74 -1.02 20.34
C ASP A 117 -7.98 -0.80 19.03
N GLN A 118 -7.78 0.46 18.60
CA GLN A 118 -7.10 0.76 17.35
C GLN A 118 -5.95 1.75 17.57
N MET A 119 -4.91 1.54 16.78
CA MET A 119 -3.69 2.30 16.75
C MET A 119 -3.36 2.64 15.30
N THR A 120 -3.03 3.90 15.05
CA THR A 120 -2.60 4.37 13.74
C THR A 120 -1.10 4.62 13.78
N ILE A 121 -0.36 4.01 12.89
CA ILE A 121 1.07 4.19 12.70
C ILE A 121 1.24 5.05 11.45
N GLY A 122 1.90 6.20 11.60
CA GLY A 122 2.25 7.06 10.48
C GLY A 122 3.76 7.26 10.42
N GLY A 123 4.27 7.57 9.23
CA GLY A 123 5.68 7.90 9.03
C GLY A 123 5.97 8.22 7.57
N ASP A 124 7.24 8.43 7.28
CA ASP A 124 7.71 8.78 5.95
C ASP A 124 8.73 7.74 5.44
N ASP A 125 8.52 7.25 4.22
CA ASP A 125 9.43 6.41 3.45
C ASP A 125 10.20 7.26 2.42
N GLY A 126 11.51 7.42 2.67
CA GLY A 126 12.43 8.09 1.76
C GLY A 126 13.15 7.12 0.82
N PHE A 127 13.07 7.34 -0.49
CA PHE A 127 13.84 6.59 -1.49
C PHE A 127 14.48 7.52 -2.52
N SER A 128 15.56 7.05 -3.17
CA SER A 128 16.22 7.81 -4.23
C SER A 128 15.77 7.30 -5.59
N LEU A 129 15.19 8.19 -6.40
CA LEU A 129 14.85 7.90 -7.79
C LEU A 129 15.75 8.74 -8.69
N LEU A 130 16.63 8.07 -9.46
CA LEU A 130 17.58 8.74 -10.36
C LEU A 130 18.49 9.77 -9.66
N GLY A 131 18.84 9.51 -8.40
CA GLY A 131 19.70 10.41 -7.60
C GLY A 131 18.95 11.55 -6.91
N ILE A 132 17.63 11.66 -7.07
CA ILE A 132 16.78 12.63 -6.39
C ILE A 132 16.08 11.92 -5.22
N GLY A 133 16.26 12.45 -4.01
CA GLY A 133 15.55 11.97 -2.82
C GLY A 133 14.07 12.35 -2.90
N VAL A 134 13.20 11.35 -2.81
CA VAL A 134 11.74 11.48 -2.73
C VAL A 134 11.31 10.89 -1.40
N SER A 135 10.41 11.59 -0.70
CA SER A 135 9.79 11.08 0.53
C SER A 135 8.29 10.93 0.31
N LYS A 136 7.71 9.85 0.81
CA LYS A 136 6.28 9.59 0.77
C LYS A 136 5.77 9.22 2.17
N HIS A 137 4.64 9.80 2.54
CA HIS A 137 3.96 9.44 3.76
C HIS A 137 3.32 8.05 3.63
N PHE A 138 3.35 7.25 4.70
CA PHE A 138 2.63 5.99 4.81
C PHE A 138 1.75 5.97 6.06
N THR A 139 0.73 5.12 6.04
CA THR A 139 -0.15 4.93 7.20
C THR A 139 -0.53 3.46 7.35
N ILE A 140 -0.46 2.94 8.57
CA ILE A 140 -0.84 1.57 8.92
C ILE A 140 -1.78 1.63 10.12
N VAL A 141 -3.00 1.12 9.96
CA VAL A 141 -3.97 1.02 11.04
C VAL A 141 -3.95 -0.41 11.57
N VAL A 142 -3.75 -0.54 12.88
CA VAL A 142 -3.64 -1.83 13.55
C VAL A 142 -4.57 -1.93 14.74
N GLN A 143 -4.91 -3.15 15.10
CA GLN A 143 -5.71 -3.49 16.26
C GLN A 143 -4.93 -4.46 17.16
N PRO A 144 -4.56 -4.05 18.38
CA PRO A 144 -4.15 -4.99 19.40
C PRO A 144 -5.32 -5.87 19.84
N TYR A 145 -5.05 -7.15 20.03
CA TYR A 145 -6.03 -8.12 20.51
C TYR A 145 -5.35 -9.21 21.34
N VAL A 146 -6.15 -9.99 22.06
CA VAL A 146 -5.66 -11.11 22.86
C VAL A 146 -6.08 -12.40 22.19
N SER A 147 -5.11 -13.24 21.88
CA SER A 147 -5.35 -14.58 21.34
C SER A 147 -4.56 -15.60 22.13
N SER A 148 -5.26 -16.64 22.61
CA SER A 148 -4.63 -17.77 23.30
C SER A 148 -3.61 -17.35 24.35
N CYS A 149 -3.99 -16.43 25.25
CA CYS A 149 -3.17 -15.97 26.38
C CYS A 149 -2.04 -14.99 26.03
N VAL A 150 -1.95 -14.55 24.76
CA VAL A 150 -0.86 -13.72 24.23
C VAL A 150 -1.42 -12.46 23.58
N LEU A 151 -0.71 -11.34 23.76
CA LEU A 151 -0.99 -10.10 23.05
C LEU A 151 -0.53 -10.23 21.59
N GLN A 152 -1.41 -9.88 20.67
CA GLN A 152 -1.13 -9.86 19.24
C GLN A 152 -1.63 -8.55 18.61
N ILE A 153 -1.15 -8.26 17.42
CA ILE A 153 -1.50 -7.13 16.57
C ILE A 153 -2.03 -7.68 15.26
N HIS A 154 -3.15 -7.13 14.81
CA HIS A 154 -3.71 -7.36 13.48
C HIS A 154 -3.72 -6.04 12.71
N VAL A 155 -3.21 -6.04 11.48
CA VAL A 155 -3.27 -4.90 10.58
C VAL A 155 -4.65 -4.89 9.93
N LEU A 156 -5.38 -3.81 10.18
CA LEU A 156 -6.70 -3.56 9.57
C LEU A 156 -6.56 -2.91 8.20
N HIS A 157 -5.57 -2.02 8.05
CA HIS A 157 -5.37 -1.28 6.82
C HIS A 157 -3.92 -0.83 6.70
N ALA A 158 -3.38 -0.79 5.50
CA ALA A 158 -2.06 -0.22 5.23
C ALA A 158 -2.04 0.50 3.88
N ASP A 159 -1.77 1.79 3.91
CA ASP A 159 -1.44 2.60 2.74
C ASP A 159 0.08 2.75 2.65
N VAL A 160 0.67 1.91 1.80
CA VAL A 160 2.09 1.88 1.49
C VAL A 160 2.24 1.97 -0.03
N SER A 161 2.29 3.20 -0.54
CA SER A 161 2.12 3.55 -1.97
C SER A 161 3.11 2.92 -2.97
N SER A 162 4.07 2.11 -2.53
CA SER A 162 5.16 1.51 -3.32
C SER A 162 5.37 0.01 -3.06
N ILE A 163 4.65 -0.58 -2.10
CA ILE A 163 4.90 -1.94 -1.62
C ILE A 163 3.68 -2.82 -1.92
N PRO A 164 3.87 -4.08 -2.36
CA PRO A 164 2.79 -5.05 -2.35
C PRO A 164 2.25 -5.19 -0.92
N VAL A 165 1.08 -4.58 -0.67
CA VAL A 165 0.51 -4.41 0.68
C VAL A 165 0.43 -5.75 1.40
N THR A 166 0.03 -6.84 0.73
CA THR A 166 -0.07 -8.16 1.36
C THR A 166 1.23 -8.70 1.94
N GLY A 167 2.34 -8.57 1.21
CA GLY A 167 3.61 -9.17 1.61
C GLY A 167 4.21 -8.42 2.81
N PHE A 168 4.15 -7.10 2.75
CA PHE A 168 4.59 -6.25 3.86
C PHE A 168 3.72 -6.44 5.09
N VAL A 169 2.39 -6.41 4.96
CA VAL A 169 1.46 -6.58 6.08
C VAL A 169 1.72 -7.90 6.81
N GLN A 170 1.84 -9.01 6.07
CA GLN A 170 2.12 -10.32 6.67
C GLN A 170 3.48 -10.36 7.40
N SER A 171 4.51 -9.77 6.80
CA SER A 171 5.84 -9.71 7.42
C SER A 171 5.81 -8.86 8.69
N PHE A 172 5.21 -7.67 8.62
CA PHE A 172 5.06 -6.76 9.75
C PHE A 172 4.28 -7.38 10.90
N GLU A 173 3.11 -7.97 10.62
CA GLU A 173 2.32 -8.70 11.63
C GLU A 173 3.13 -9.83 12.25
N SER A 174 3.87 -10.61 11.45
CA SER A 174 4.67 -11.72 11.96
C SER A 174 5.79 -11.24 12.89
N HIS A 175 6.54 -10.20 12.51
CA HIS A 175 7.65 -9.67 13.30
C HIS A 175 7.16 -9.09 14.62
N ILE A 176 6.13 -8.24 14.58
CA ILE A 176 5.62 -7.62 15.80
C ILE A 176 4.98 -8.66 16.73
N ASN A 177 4.24 -9.64 16.19
CA ASN A 177 3.63 -10.71 16.99
C ASN A 177 4.67 -11.67 17.57
N GLN A 178 5.80 -11.88 16.89
CA GLN A 178 6.90 -12.64 17.44
C GLN A 178 7.55 -11.91 18.62
N GLN A 179 7.77 -10.60 18.51
CA GLN A 179 8.29 -9.81 19.63
C GLN A 179 7.31 -9.76 20.82
N LEU A 180 6.00 -9.65 20.56
CA LEU A 180 4.98 -9.62 21.61
C LEU A 180 4.74 -10.97 22.30
N GLN A 181 5.16 -12.08 21.68
CA GLN A 181 5.16 -13.39 22.32
C GLN A 181 6.24 -13.53 23.40
N GLU A 182 7.28 -12.70 23.36
CA GLU A 182 8.30 -12.69 24.39
C GLU A 182 7.67 -12.19 25.71
N LYS A 183 7.78 -13.00 26.77
CA LYS A 183 7.23 -12.63 28.07
C LYS A 183 7.92 -11.35 28.56
N PRO A 184 7.16 -10.38 29.10
CA PRO A 184 7.76 -9.17 29.65
C PRO A 184 8.81 -9.54 30.70
N SER A 185 10.04 -9.07 30.49
CA SER A 185 11.07 -9.22 31.50
C SER A 185 10.70 -8.39 32.73
N GLY A 186 11.04 -8.89 33.92
CA GLY A 186 10.76 -8.19 35.18
C GLY A 186 9.42 -8.52 35.86
N LEU A 187 8.62 -9.43 35.30
CA LEU A 187 7.46 -9.96 36.03
C LEU A 187 7.89 -10.81 37.26
N PRO A 188 7.15 -10.75 38.38
CA PRO A 188 7.43 -11.57 39.55
C PRO A 188 7.53 -13.07 39.21
N LYS A 189 8.53 -13.75 39.78
CA LYS A 189 8.72 -15.19 39.59
C LYS A 189 7.66 -16.00 40.36
N GLY A 190 7.44 -17.25 39.96
CA GLY A 190 6.52 -18.19 40.63
C GLY A 190 5.07 -18.11 40.16
N PHE A 191 4.80 -17.39 39.07
CA PHE A 191 3.47 -17.26 38.48
C PHE A 191 3.51 -17.58 36.99
N GLN A 192 2.44 -18.20 36.51
CA GLN A 192 2.10 -18.27 35.11
C GLN A 192 1.22 -17.06 34.77
N TYR A 193 1.68 -16.25 33.82
CA TYR A 193 1.00 -15.05 33.36
C TYR A 193 0.21 -15.33 32.11
N CYS A 194 -0.97 -14.73 32.01
CA CYS A 194 -1.82 -14.80 30.84
C CYS A 194 -2.36 -13.43 30.48
N THR A 195 -2.15 -12.99 29.23
CA THR A 195 -2.81 -11.79 28.74
C THR A 195 -4.31 -12.06 28.65
N THR A 196 -5.11 -11.18 29.26
CA THR A 196 -6.57 -11.33 29.36
C THR A 196 -7.33 -10.16 28.75
N GLY A 197 -6.66 -9.03 28.53
CA GLY A 197 -7.25 -7.88 27.86
C GLY A 197 -6.19 -6.89 27.41
N VAL A 198 -6.54 -6.12 26.40
CA VAL A 198 -5.77 -4.97 25.93
C VAL A 198 -6.73 -3.83 25.65
N ARG A 199 -6.32 -2.60 25.95
CA ARG A 199 -7.07 -1.39 25.61
C ARG A 199 -6.11 -0.26 25.30
N THR A 200 -6.50 0.64 24.40
CA THR A 200 -5.75 1.86 24.10
C THR A 200 -6.49 3.09 24.61
N THR A 201 -5.70 4.07 25.04
CA THR A 201 -6.15 5.44 25.28
C THR A 201 -5.15 6.39 24.62
N PRO A 202 -5.47 7.69 24.46
CA PRO A 202 -4.50 8.66 23.94
C PRO A 202 -3.19 8.74 24.74
N ALA A 203 -3.16 8.27 25.99
CA ALA A 203 -1.96 8.26 26.83
C ALA A 203 -1.07 7.03 26.57
N GLY A 204 -1.65 5.87 26.22
CA GLY A 204 -0.90 4.62 26.15
C GLY A 204 -1.75 3.39 25.89
N MET A 205 -1.08 2.25 25.78
CA MET A 205 -1.68 0.93 25.68
C MET A 205 -1.59 0.22 27.03
N PHE A 206 -2.71 -0.33 27.48
CA PHE A 206 -2.80 -1.04 28.76
C PHE A 206 -3.06 -2.51 28.50
N VAL A 207 -2.16 -3.35 28.99
CA VAL A 207 -2.23 -4.81 28.86
C VAL A 207 -2.53 -5.41 30.22
N THR A 208 -3.59 -6.20 30.31
CA THR A 208 -4.06 -6.82 31.55
C THR A 208 -3.67 -8.28 31.60
N TYR A 209 -2.99 -8.70 32.67
CA TYR A 209 -2.51 -10.06 32.87
C TYR A 209 -3.13 -10.73 34.09
N SER A 210 -3.73 -11.91 33.94
CA SER A 210 -3.97 -12.78 35.08
C SER A 210 -2.65 -13.46 35.49
N ALA A 211 -2.46 -13.66 36.79
CA ALA A 211 -1.31 -14.37 37.34
C ALA A 211 -1.80 -15.54 38.19
N THR A 212 -1.41 -16.76 37.84
CA THR A 212 -1.71 -17.98 38.62
C THR A 212 -0.43 -18.54 39.21
N PRO A 213 -0.34 -18.81 40.53
CA PRO A 213 0.83 -19.44 41.12
C PRO A 213 1.19 -20.76 40.41
N ILE A 214 2.48 -21.02 40.25
CA ILE A 214 3.03 -22.29 39.74
C ILE A 214 3.33 -23.22 40.91
#